data_AF-M0AP35-F1
#
_entry.id   AF-M0AP35-F1
#
_cell.length_a   1.000
_cell.length_b   1.000
_cell.length_c   1.000
_cell.angle_alpha   90.00
_cell.angle_beta   90.00
_cell.angle_gamma   90.00
#
_symmetry.space_group_name_H-M   'P 1'
#
loop_
_entity.id
_entity.type
_entity.pdbx_description
1 polymer ?
#
loop_
_entity_poly.entity_id
_entity_poly.type
_entity_poly.pdbx_seq_one_letter_code
_entity_poly.pdbx_strand_id
1 'polypeptide(L)'
;MPDRKTYPQQYLEEIKSVTKLEDILSKTEKVVPHINRGDREPGEDGYVVVLRENESVSLGRIVVQVKKLSEKNLDPPSKSMEVSGILHYLSEDAPFLIVGVDLTNDLAYWKHINNDYFQEEIESDQEYKTIHFNYEDEISYNDQGFVDSFRDIITENREIYNGDHIDEVASATAELLDSGYHTRAFRMLELEIQDAARCLLRYRGIDFGPYDKIRGILKVKGITDPHQDKTYRVISESSDDRINRFSDERCERIVENGLDLLEYLYEEQVTSA
;
A
#
# COMPACT_ATOMS: atom_id res chain seq x y z
N MET A 1 46.53 8.93 -0.02
CA MET A 1 45.79 7.65 0.12
C MET A 1 44.32 8.00 0.11
N PRO A 2 43.47 7.40 -0.75
CA PRO A 2 42.04 7.67 -0.69
C PRO A 2 41.50 7.11 0.63
N ASP A 3 40.71 7.92 1.35
CA ASP A 3 40.06 7.52 2.60
C ASP A 3 39.27 6.23 2.41
N ARG A 4 39.57 5.21 3.23
CA ARG A 4 38.76 4.00 3.30
C ARG A 4 37.39 4.39 3.85
N LYS A 5 36.36 4.38 3.00
CA LYS A 5 34.96 4.42 3.46
C LYS A 5 34.70 3.15 4.26
N THR A 6 34.60 3.27 5.58
CA THR A 6 34.09 2.24 6.48
C THR A 6 32.57 2.30 6.50
N TYR A 7 31.92 1.17 6.21
CA TYR A 7 30.47 1.05 6.31
C TYR A 7 30.08 0.71 7.76
N PRO A 8 29.01 1.32 8.31
CA PRO A 8 28.50 0.94 9.62
C PRO A 8 28.11 -0.54 9.65
N GLN A 9 28.31 -1.22 10.78
CA GLN A 9 27.96 -2.63 10.91
C GLN A 9 26.47 -2.90 10.65
N GLN A 10 25.59 -2.00 11.08
CA GLN A 10 24.14 -2.08 10.86
C GLN A 10 23.78 -2.18 9.37
N TYR A 11 24.48 -1.44 8.51
CA TYR A 11 24.28 -1.48 7.06
C TYR A 11 24.60 -2.86 6.45
N LEU A 12 25.67 -3.50 6.92
CA LEU A 12 26.02 -4.85 6.46
C LEU A 12 25.02 -5.90 6.95
N GLU A 13 24.45 -5.70 8.13
CA GLU A 13 23.45 -6.60 8.71
C GLU A 13 22.10 -6.49 7.99
N GLU A 14 21.69 -5.29 7.61
CA GLU A 14 20.52 -5.03 6.77
C GLU A 14 20.65 -5.71 5.41
N ILE A 15 21.77 -5.50 4.70
CA ILE A 15 22.03 -6.14 3.40
C ILE A 15 21.93 -7.67 3.51
N LYS A 16 22.50 -8.27 4.57
CA LYS A 16 22.43 -9.71 4.79
C LYS A 16 21.01 -10.19 5.02
N SER A 17 20.22 -9.42 5.76
CA SER A 17 18.83 -9.74 6.08
C SER A 17 17.96 -9.70 4.83
N VAL A 18 18.06 -8.62 4.04
CA VAL A 18 17.36 -8.50 2.75
C VAL A 18 17.77 -9.63 1.80
N THR A 19 19.08 -9.87 1.66
CA THR A 19 19.59 -10.94 0.77
C THR A 19 19.06 -12.31 1.19
N LYS A 20 18.98 -12.58 2.51
CA LYS A 20 18.44 -13.84 3.02
C LYS A 20 16.95 -13.97 2.73
N LEU A 21 16.17 -12.92 2.97
CA LEU A 21 14.74 -12.91 2.69
C LEU A 21 14.46 -13.13 1.19
N GLU A 22 15.18 -12.43 0.32
CA GLU A 22 15.07 -12.62 -1.13
C GLU A 22 15.42 -14.05 -1.56
N ASP A 23 16.46 -14.65 -0.97
CA ASP A 23 16.85 -16.05 -1.25
C ASP A 23 15.74 -17.03 -0.84
N ILE A 24 15.11 -16.84 0.34
CA ILE A 24 13.98 -17.65 0.79
C ILE A 24 12.79 -17.48 -0.16
N LEU A 25 12.38 -16.25 -0.42
CA LEU A 25 11.23 -15.96 -1.29
C LEU A 25 11.43 -16.44 -2.73
N SER A 26 12.67 -16.41 -3.24
CA SER A 26 12.98 -16.90 -4.59
C SER A 26 12.75 -18.39 -4.82
N LYS A 27 12.53 -19.18 -3.75
CA LYS A 27 12.20 -20.61 -3.88
C LYS A 27 10.74 -20.88 -4.19
N THR A 28 9.88 -19.90 -4.06
CA THR A 28 8.51 -20.00 -4.56
C THR A 28 8.37 -19.24 -5.86
N GLU A 29 7.67 -19.83 -6.82
CA GLU A 29 7.29 -19.14 -8.06
C GLU A 29 6.07 -18.23 -7.83
N LYS A 30 5.48 -18.24 -6.63
CA LYS A 30 4.24 -17.51 -6.31
C LYS A 30 4.47 -16.12 -5.72
N VAL A 31 5.71 -15.77 -5.37
CA VAL A 31 6.05 -14.46 -4.79
C VAL A 31 7.30 -13.93 -5.45
N VAL A 32 7.27 -12.65 -5.87
CA VAL A 32 8.39 -11.96 -6.49
C VAL A 32 8.83 -10.80 -5.59
N PRO A 33 10.01 -10.87 -4.96
CA PRO A 33 10.50 -9.80 -4.10
C PRO A 33 11.09 -8.64 -4.91
N HIS A 34 10.73 -7.41 -4.52
CA HIS A 34 11.28 -6.16 -5.00
C HIS A 34 11.76 -5.33 -3.80
N ILE A 35 12.86 -5.76 -3.18
CA ILE A 35 13.36 -5.20 -1.92
C ILE A 35 14.66 -4.41 -2.18
N ASN A 36 14.61 -3.13 -1.89
CA ASN A 36 15.74 -2.22 -1.92
C ASN A 36 16.75 -2.55 -0.81
N ARG A 37 18.02 -2.24 -1.06
CA ARG A 37 19.11 -2.48 -0.12
C ARG A 37 19.84 -1.19 0.17
N GLY A 38 20.09 -0.92 1.45
CA GLY A 38 20.92 0.19 1.87
C GLY A 38 20.27 1.54 1.68
N ASP A 39 18.95 1.57 1.54
CA ASP A 39 18.21 2.81 1.61
C ASP A 39 18.24 3.33 3.05
N ARG A 40 18.38 4.65 3.20
CA ARG A 40 18.45 5.30 4.52
C ARG A 40 17.18 6.04 4.86
N GLU A 41 16.23 6.06 3.93
CA GLU A 41 14.94 6.68 4.20
C GLU A 41 14.18 5.82 5.23
N PRO A 42 13.75 6.40 6.36
CA PRO A 42 12.87 5.71 7.28
C PRO A 42 11.57 5.45 6.55
N GLY A 43 11.33 4.18 6.22
CA GLY A 43 10.25 3.83 5.33
C GLY A 43 10.36 2.36 4.95
N GLU A 44 9.81 2.02 3.81
CA GLU A 44 9.77 0.64 3.35
C GLU A 44 11.15 0.21 2.86
N ASP A 45 11.46 -1.07 3.03
CA ASP A 45 12.62 -1.65 2.35
C ASP A 45 12.21 -2.12 0.94
N GLY A 46 10.92 -2.07 0.58
CA GLY A 46 10.40 -2.38 -0.74
C GLY A 46 9.06 -3.11 -0.66
N TYR A 47 8.76 -3.97 -1.62
CA TYR A 47 7.52 -4.74 -1.64
C TYR A 47 7.72 -6.16 -2.15
N VAL A 48 6.74 -7.02 -1.87
CA VAL A 48 6.62 -8.36 -2.45
C VAL A 48 5.37 -8.43 -3.32
N VAL A 49 5.51 -8.91 -4.55
CA VAL A 49 4.37 -9.14 -5.45
C VAL A 49 3.94 -10.58 -5.28
N VAL A 50 2.68 -10.81 -4.93
CA VAL A 50 2.07 -12.13 -4.85
C VAL A 50 1.42 -12.44 -6.18
N LEU A 51 1.66 -13.63 -6.72
CA LEU A 51 1.10 -14.07 -7.99
C LEU A 51 -0.16 -14.92 -7.79
N ARG A 52 -1.03 -14.88 -8.80
CA ARG A 52 -2.20 -15.76 -8.88
C ARG A 52 -1.77 -17.22 -9.05
N GLU A 53 -2.64 -18.16 -8.69
CA GLU A 53 -2.31 -19.59 -8.59
C GLU A 53 -1.70 -20.21 -9.87
N ASN A 54 -2.05 -19.72 -11.05
CA ASN A 54 -1.71 -20.37 -12.32
C ASN A 54 -1.04 -19.46 -13.35
N GLU A 55 -0.65 -18.23 -12.99
CA GLU A 55 -0.22 -17.25 -13.98
C GLU A 55 0.92 -16.35 -13.49
N SER A 56 1.70 -15.81 -14.42
CA SER A 56 2.67 -14.71 -14.20
C SER A 56 1.98 -13.37 -13.91
N VAL A 57 0.72 -13.41 -13.48
CA VAL A 57 -0.14 -12.26 -13.24
C VAL A 57 -0.13 -11.96 -11.75
N SER A 58 0.18 -10.70 -11.43
CA SER A 58 0.14 -10.17 -10.07
C SER A 58 -1.27 -10.32 -9.51
N LEU A 59 -1.41 -11.01 -8.37
CA LEU A 59 -2.56 -10.85 -7.50
C LEU A 59 -2.51 -9.46 -6.88
N GLY A 60 -1.38 -9.04 -6.32
CA GLY A 60 -1.21 -7.74 -5.70
C GLY A 60 0.17 -7.61 -5.07
N ARG A 61 0.43 -6.49 -4.38
CA ARG A 61 1.69 -6.26 -3.70
C ARG A 61 1.49 -5.96 -2.23
N ILE A 62 2.45 -6.37 -1.43
CA ILE A 62 2.52 -6.09 0.00
C ILE A 62 3.82 -5.33 0.27
N VAL A 63 3.71 -4.16 0.88
CA VAL A 63 4.86 -3.37 1.29
C VAL A 63 5.54 -4.06 2.47
N VAL A 64 6.87 -4.09 2.46
CA VAL A 64 7.64 -4.78 3.50
C VAL A 64 8.70 -3.88 4.11
N GLN A 65 8.91 -4.05 5.41
CA GLN A 65 10.07 -3.54 6.11
C GLN A 65 10.82 -4.68 6.77
N VAL A 66 12.08 -4.85 6.39
CA VAL A 66 12.95 -5.97 6.76
C VAL A 66 13.85 -5.56 7.92
N LYS A 67 13.78 -6.29 9.02
CA LYS A 67 14.62 -6.09 10.20
C LYS A 67 15.34 -7.37 10.57
N LYS A 68 16.64 -7.27 10.84
CA LYS A 68 17.39 -8.35 11.47
C LYS A 68 16.91 -8.60 12.90
N LEU A 69 16.68 -9.86 13.26
CA LEU A 69 16.51 -10.28 14.65
C LEU A 69 17.87 -10.52 15.32
N SER A 70 18.01 -10.07 16.56
CA SER A 70 19.21 -10.38 17.37
C SER A 70 19.09 -11.77 17.98
N GLU A 71 20.21 -12.45 18.22
CA GLU A 71 20.24 -13.80 18.81
C GLU A 71 19.42 -13.91 20.11
N LYS A 72 19.44 -12.87 20.96
CA LYS A 72 18.67 -12.81 22.22
C LYS A 72 17.15 -12.65 22.03
N ASN A 73 16.70 -12.39 20.81
CA ASN A 73 15.30 -12.18 20.45
C ASN A 73 14.84 -13.20 19.40
N LEU A 74 15.44 -14.40 19.37
CA LEU A 74 14.98 -15.50 18.52
C LEU A 74 13.95 -16.39 19.22
N ASP A 75 13.92 -16.38 20.55
CA ASP A 75 12.97 -17.17 21.36
C ASP A 75 12.54 -16.37 22.62
N PRO A 76 11.36 -15.72 22.60
CA PRO A 76 10.44 -15.60 21.47
C PRO A 76 10.94 -14.60 20.40
N PRO A 77 10.61 -14.82 19.11
CA PRO A 77 11.02 -13.94 18.02
C PRO A 77 10.41 -12.55 18.20
N SER A 78 11.25 -11.53 18.29
CA SER A 78 10.78 -10.16 18.55
C SER A 78 11.73 -9.04 18.09
N LYS A 79 11.15 -7.89 17.74
CA LYS A 79 11.89 -6.69 17.34
C LYS A 79 11.32 -5.44 17.97
N SER A 80 12.16 -4.68 18.66
CA SER A 80 11.83 -3.33 19.11
C SER A 80 12.20 -2.30 18.04
N MET A 81 11.31 -1.34 17.79
CA MET A 81 11.47 -0.26 16.82
C MET A 81 10.66 0.98 17.20
N GLU A 82 11.01 2.11 16.59
CA GLU A 82 10.32 3.39 16.80
C GLU A 82 8.91 3.34 16.18
N VAL A 83 7.92 3.82 16.94
CA VAL A 83 6.51 3.87 16.51
C VAL A 83 6.34 4.83 15.32
N SER A 84 7.12 5.91 15.26
CA SER A 84 7.14 6.83 14.11
C SER A 84 7.43 6.13 12.79
N GLY A 85 8.29 5.11 12.80
CA GLY A 85 8.56 4.26 11.64
C GLY A 85 7.30 3.48 11.25
N ILE A 86 6.63 2.85 12.21
CA ILE A 86 5.40 2.06 11.99
C ILE A 86 4.26 2.95 11.46
N LEU A 87 4.09 4.15 12.01
CA LEU A 87 3.04 5.10 11.65
C LEU A 87 3.10 5.58 10.20
N HIS A 88 4.29 5.63 9.61
CA HIS A 88 4.45 6.11 8.24
C HIS A 88 3.61 5.30 7.24
N TYR A 89 3.41 4.00 7.47
CA TYR A 89 2.78 3.11 6.50
C TYR A 89 1.27 3.04 6.57
N LEU A 90 0.65 3.42 7.68
CA LEU A 90 -0.82 3.49 7.75
C LEU A 90 -1.40 4.55 6.80
N SER A 91 -0.55 5.42 6.24
CA SER A 91 -0.94 6.45 5.27
C SER A 91 -0.83 6.03 3.80
N GLU A 92 -0.36 4.80 3.54
CA GLU A 92 -0.03 4.33 2.17
C GLU A 92 -1.12 3.45 1.53
N ASP A 93 -2.22 3.16 2.25
CA ASP A 93 -3.37 2.35 1.78
C ASP A 93 -2.95 1.07 1.05
N ALA A 94 -1.84 0.48 1.48
CA ALA A 94 -1.30 -0.77 0.98
C ALA A 94 -1.06 -1.70 2.16
N PRO A 95 -1.27 -3.03 1.98
CA PRO A 95 -0.97 -3.97 3.04
C PRO A 95 0.52 -3.90 3.39
N PHE A 96 0.82 -3.86 4.68
CA PHE A 96 2.16 -3.61 5.18
C PHE A 96 2.62 -4.70 6.16
N LEU A 97 3.80 -5.26 5.91
CA LEU A 97 4.43 -6.25 6.78
C LEU A 97 5.72 -5.74 7.37
N ILE A 98 5.91 -6.05 8.64
CA ILE A 98 7.23 -6.03 9.25
C ILE A 98 7.76 -7.45 9.23
N VAL A 99 8.96 -7.63 8.69
CA VAL A 99 9.61 -8.93 8.51
C VAL A 99 10.86 -9.01 9.38
N GLY A 100 10.86 -9.92 10.36
CA GLY A 100 11.98 -10.22 11.24
C GLY A 100 12.83 -11.37 10.69
N VAL A 101 14.03 -11.10 10.21
CA VAL A 101 14.92 -12.12 9.63
C VAL A 101 15.82 -12.76 10.68
N ASP A 102 15.76 -14.09 10.78
CA ASP A 102 16.63 -14.93 11.59
C ASP A 102 17.75 -15.50 10.71
N LEU A 103 18.91 -14.83 10.76
CA LEU A 103 20.10 -15.26 10.04
C LEU A 103 20.76 -16.52 10.61
N THR A 104 20.40 -16.94 11.83
CA THR A 104 20.96 -18.13 12.50
C THR A 104 20.25 -19.39 12.06
N ASN A 105 18.91 -19.34 11.98
CA ASN A 105 18.07 -20.47 11.59
C ASN A 105 17.64 -20.45 10.11
N ASP A 106 18.14 -19.50 9.32
CA ASP A 106 17.88 -19.37 7.88
C ASP A 106 16.39 -19.23 7.52
N LEU A 107 15.65 -18.46 8.31
CA LEU A 107 14.21 -18.20 8.12
C LEU A 107 13.88 -16.73 8.42
N ALA A 108 12.64 -16.34 8.16
CA ALA A 108 12.11 -15.06 8.61
C ALA A 108 10.73 -15.24 9.26
N TYR A 109 10.31 -14.27 10.04
CA TYR A 109 8.97 -14.15 10.58
C TYR A 109 8.32 -12.87 10.05
N TRP A 110 7.00 -12.83 9.99
CA TRP A 110 6.29 -11.65 9.52
C TRP A 110 5.15 -11.26 10.46
N LYS A 111 4.77 -9.99 10.40
CA LYS A 111 3.61 -9.46 11.12
C LYS A 111 2.89 -8.46 10.23
N HIS A 112 1.61 -8.68 9.99
CA HIS A 112 0.74 -7.71 9.32
C HIS A 112 0.40 -6.58 10.28
N ILE A 113 0.65 -5.35 9.82
CA ILE A 113 0.38 -4.13 10.56
C ILE A 113 -0.74 -3.40 9.82
N ASN A 114 -1.94 -3.46 10.39
CA ASN A 114 -3.14 -2.78 9.89
C ASN A 114 -3.67 -1.79 10.94
N ASN A 115 -4.80 -1.13 10.65
CA ASN A 115 -5.43 -0.18 11.57
C ASN A 115 -5.83 -0.83 12.90
N ASP A 116 -6.34 -2.07 12.87
CA ASP A 116 -6.72 -2.79 14.09
C ASP A 116 -5.51 -3.05 14.98
N TYR A 117 -4.40 -3.55 14.41
CA TYR A 117 -3.15 -3.71 15.13
C TYR A 117 -2.71 -2.39 15.77
N PHE A 118 -2.78 -1.27 15.03
CA PHE A 118 -2.38 0.02 15.58
C PHE A 118 -3.24 0.43 16.77
N GLN A 119 -4.57 0.31 16.66
CA GLN A 119 -5.50 0.71 17.71
C GLN A 119 -5.39 -0.16 18.96
N GLU A 120 -5.10 -1.45 18.80
CA GLU A 120 -5.02 -2.41 19.91
C GLU A 120 -3.64 -2.42 20.58
N GLU A 121 -2.57 -2.26 19.80
CA GLU A 121 -1.21 -2.55 20.26
C GLU A 121 -0.34 -1.32 20.49
N ILE A 122 -0.71 -0.14 20.00
CA ILE A 122 0.13 1.07 20.09
C ILE A 122 -0.58 2.15 20.91
N GLU A 123 0.05 2.55 22.00
CA GLU A 123 -0.45 3.65 22.84
C GLU A 123 -0.10 5.01 22.21
N SER A 124 -0.94 6.02 22.43
CA SER A 124 -0.86 7.33 21.75
C SER A 124 0.46 8.10 21.98
N ASP A 125 1.16 7.85 23.08
CA ASP A 125 2.42 8.48 23.48
C ASP A 125 3.61 7.51 23.45
N GLN A 126 3.44 6.32 22.89
CA GLN A 126 4.48 5.30 22.81
C GLN A 126 5.55 5.68 21.77
N GLU A 127 6.80 5.83 22.20
CA GLU A 127 7.92 6.09 21.29
C GLU A 127 8.44 4.82 20.60
N TYR A 128 8.42 3.69 21.30
CA TYR A 128 8.95 2.40 20.83
C TYR A 128 7.97 1.26 21.07
N LYS A 129 7.75 0.42 20.07
CA LYS A 129 6.96 -0.82 20.17
C LYS A 129 7.86 -2.04 19.97
N THR A 130 7.67 -3.05 20.83
CA THR A 130 8.21 -4.38 20.59
C THR A 130 7.18 -5.19 19.86
N ILE A 131 7.49 -5.56 18.62
CA ILE A 131 6.70 -6.45 17.80
C ILE A 131 7.11 -7.88 18.14
N HIS A 132 6.12 -8.66 18.55
CA HIS A 132 6.25 -10.10 18.75
C HIS A 132 5.73 -10.81 17.52
N PHE A 133 6.54 -11.72 16.98
CA PHE A 133 6.16 -12.54 15.84
C PHE A 133 5.61 -13.88 16.34
N ASN A 134 4.59 -14.42 15.66
CA ASN A 134 4.13 -15.77 15.95
C ASN A 134 5.05 -16.77 15.23
N TYR A 135 5.27 -17.93 15.85
CA TYR A 135 6.02 -19.01 15.22
C TYR A 135 5.34 -19.58 13.96
N GLU A 136 4.02 -19.45 13.87
CA GLU A 136 3.23 -19.88 12.73
C GLU A 136 3.34 -18.89 11.56
N ASP A 137 3.68 -17.62 11.84
CA ASP A 137 3.87 -16.57 10.84
C ASP A 137 5.31 -16.59 10.31
N GLU A 138 5.79 -17.74 9.84
CA GLU A 138 7.14 -17.92 9.30
C GLU A 138 7.20 -17.88 7.76
N ILE A 139 8.32 -17.38 7.24
CA ILE A 139 8.73 -17.46 5.83
C ILE A 139 9.97 -18.35 5.81
N SER A 140 9.80 -19.60 5.39
CA SER A 140 10.86 -20.59 5.39
C SER A 140 10.98 -21.31 4.05
N TYR A 141 12.06 -22.07 3.88
CA TYR A 141 12.28 -22.85 2.65
C TYR A 141 11.33 -24.04 2.50
N ASN A 142 10.87 -24.58 3.63
CA ASN A 142 10.16 -25.85 3.68
C ASN A 142 8.65 -25.66 3.70
N ASP A 143 8.19 -24.47 4.08
CA ASP A 143 6.78 -24.13 4.17
C ASP A 143 6.47 -22.90 3.32
N GLN A 144 5.48 -23.05 2.44
CA GLN A 144 4.94 -21.97 1.62
C GLN A 144 3.54 -21.53 2.07
N GLY A 145 3.09 -21.95 3.26
CA GLY A 145 1.80 -21.56 3.84
C GLY A 145 1.64 -20.04 3.97
N PHE A 146 2.74 -19.31 4.19
CA PHE A 146 2.74 -17.85 4.20
C PHE A 146 2.20 -17.23 2.91
N VAL A 147 2.29 -17.92 1.76
CA VAL A 147 1.79 -17.40 0.49
C VAL A 147 0.28 -17.24 0.53
N ASP A 148 -0.45 -18.18 1.14
CA ASP A 148 -1.90 -18.10 1.24
C ASP A 148 -2.32 -17.00 2.21
N SER A 149 -1.62 -16.84 3.34
CA SER A 149 -1.83 -15.69 4.24
C SER A 149 -1.57 -14.35 3.55
N PHE A 150 -0.57 -14.26 2.67
CA PHE A 150 -0.32 -13.04 1.91
C PHE A 150 -1.43 -12.75 0.90
N ARG A 151 -2.04 -13.79 0.30
CA ARG A 151 -3.20 -13.62 -0.58
C ARG A 151 -4.42 -13.14 0.19
N ASP A 152 -4.65 -13.69 1.38
CA ASP A 152 -5.74 -13.29 2.26
C ASP A 152 -5.58 -11.81 2.63
N ILE A 153 -4.38 -11.40 3.06
CA ILE A 153 -4.07 -9.98 3.36
C ILE A 153 -4.36 -9.05 2.18
N ILE A 154 -3.95 -9.43 0.96
CA ILE A 154 -4.24 -8.63 -0.24
C ILE A 154 -5.75 -8.55 -0.51
N THR A 155 -6.46 -9.66 -0.32
CA THR A 155 -7.89 -9.75 -0.60
C THR A 155 -8.70 -8.96 0.42
N GLU A 156 -8.41 -9.12 1.71
CA GLU A 156 -9.02 -8.35 2.79
C GLU A 156 -8.79 -6.85 2.62
N ASN A 157 -7.57 -6.44 2.23
CA ASN A 157 -7.26 -5.03 1.99
C ASN A 157 -8.07 -4.45 0.81
N ARG A 158 -8.42 -5.27 -0.19
CA ARG A 158 -9.29 -4.87 -1.30
C ARG A 158 -10.75 -4.72 -0.90
N GLU A 159 -11.24 -5.59 -0.03
CA GLU A 159 -12.64 -5.59 0.42
C GLU A 159 -13.00 -4.36 1.27
N ILE A 160 -12.00 -3.65 1.81
CA ILE A 160 -12.22 -2.36 2.50
C ILE A 160 -12.87 -1.32 1.56
N TYR A 161 -12.68 -1.44 0.25
CA TYR A 161 -13.18 -0.49 -0.76
C TYR A 161 -14.49 -0.95 -1.42
N ASN A 162 -15.44 -1.40 -0.62
CA ASN A 162 -16.77 -1.84 -1.07
C ASN A 162 -17.75 -0.67 -1.30
N GLY A 163 -18.91 -0.99 -1.88
CA GLY A 163 -19.97 -0.01 -2.23
C GLY A 163 -20.42 0.91 -1.08
N ASP A 164 -20.30 0.46 0.17
CA ASP A 164 -20.58 1.30 1.35
C ASP A 164 -19.71 2.57 1.39
N HIS A 165 -18.44 2.51 0.96
CA HIS A 165 -17.56 3.68 0.88
C HIS A 165 -18.00 4.66 -0.21
N ILE A 166 -18.50 4.17 -1.34
CA ILE A 166 -19.03 5.03 -2.42
C ILE A 166 -20.25 5.81 -1.91
N ASP A 167 -21.14 5.15 -1.17
CA ASP A 167 -22.32 5.78 -0.57
C ASP A 167 -21.93 6.84 0.48
N GLU A 168 -20.89 6.59 1.27
CA GLU A 168 -20.32 7.57 2.21
C GLU A 168 -19.74 8.79 1.49
N VAL A 169 -18.95 8.57 0.44
CA VAL A 169 -18.38 9.64 -0.39
C VAL A 169 -19.48 10.44 -1.08
N ALA A 170 -20.51 9.77 -1.61
CA ALA A 170 -21.67 10.40 -2.23
C ALA A 170 -22.41 11.30 -1.23
N SER A 171 -22.69 10.77 -0.03
CA SER A 171 -23.39 11.49 1.05
C SER A 171 -22.61 12.73 1.49
N ALA A 172 -21.31 12.58 1.77
CA ALA A 172 -20.46 13.69 2.19
C ALA A 172 -20.29 14.75 1.09
N THR A 173 -20.20 14.33 -0.18
CA THR A 173 -20.11 15.24 -1.33
C THR A 173 -21.42 16.04 -1.48
N ALA A 174 -22.57 15.40 -1.33
CA ALA A 174 -23.88 16.06 -1.39
C ALA A 174 -24.04 17.09 -0.26
N GLU A 175 -23.68 16.75 0.99
CA GLU A 175 -23.72 17.68 2.11
C GLU A 175 -22.86 18.94 1.89
N LEU A 176 -21.67 18.76 1.29
CA LEU A 176 -20.79 19.88 0.93
C LEU A 176 -21.39 20.76 -0.17
N LEU A 177 -22.05 20.16 -1.17
CA LEU A 177 -22.74 20.91 -2.22
C LEU A 177 -23.93 21.70 -1.67
N ASP A 178 -24.78 21.08 -0.85
CA ASP A 178 -25.94 21.74 -0.21
C ASP A 178 -25.51 22.92 0.66
N SER A 179 -24.32 22.81 1.26
CA SER A 179 -23.71 23.87 2.06
C SER A 179 -22.99 24.95 1.24
N GLY A 180 -22.99 24.84 -0.10
CA GLY A 180 -22.34 25.78 -1.02
C GLY A 180 -20.81 25.64 -1.11
N TYR A 181 -20.23 24.57 -0.58
CA TYR A 181 -18.78 24.30 -0.59
C TYR A 181 -18.35 23.50 -1.82
N HIS A 182 -18.69 23.98 -3.03
CA HIS A 182 -18.50 23.23 -4.28
C HIS A 182 -17.05 22.79 -4.52
N THR A 183 -16.08 23.68 -4.34
CA THR A 183 -14.65 23.35 -4.51
C THR A 183 -14.21 22.25 -3.54
N ARG A 184 -14.74 22.24 -2.30
CA ARG A 184 -14.41 21.21 -1.32
C ARG A 184 -15.05 19.87 -1.67
N ALA A 185 -16.30 19.89 -2.16
CA ALA A 185 -16.99 18.70 -2.65
C ALA A 185 -16.21 18.04 -3.79
N PHE A 186 -15.84 18.81 -4.82
CA PHE A 186 -15.07 18.29 -5.95
C PHE A 186 -13.66 17.87 -5.56
N ARG A 187 -13.02 18.56 -4.61
CA ARG A 187 -11.70 18.16 -4.12
C ARG A 187 -11.75 16.86 -3.34
N MET A 188 -12.79 16.63 -2.53
CA MET A 188 -13.00 15.35 -1.86
C MET A 188 -13.13 14.23 -2.89
N LEU A 189 -14.06 14.37 -3.83
CA LEU A 189 -14.27 13.39 -4.89
C LEU A 189 -13.01 13.13 -5.73
N GLU A 190 -12.24 14.18 -6.04
CA GLU A 190 -10.96 14.03 -6.74
C GLU A 190 -9.95 13.19 -5.93
N LEU A 191 -9.85 13.42 -4.62
CA LEU A 191 -8.92 12.70 -3.76
C LEU A 191 -9.28 11.22 -3.69
N GLU A 192 -10.57 10.89 -3.56
CA GLU A 192 -11.06 9.51 -3.57
C GLU A 192 -10.75 8.81 -4.90
N ILE A 193 -11.02 9.48 -6.03
CA ILE A 193 -10.68 8.95 -7.37
C ILE A 193 -9.16 8.79 -7.54
N GLN A 194 -8.37 9.72 -7.02
CA GLN A 194 -6.91 9.61 -7.03
C GLN A 194 -6.44 8.41 -6.21
N ASP A 195 -7.05 8.17 -5.06
CA ASP A 195 -6.70 7.06 -4.19
C ASP A 195 -7.06 5.72 -4.82
N ALA A 196 -8.32 5.53 -5.24
CA ALA A 196 -8.78 4.33 -5.94
C ALA A 196 -7.92 4.04 -7.18
N ALA A 197 -7.58 5.06 -7.96
CA ALA A 197 -6.69 4.90 -9.11
C ALA A 197 -5.28 4.45 -8.73
N ARG A 198 -4.71 4.99 -7.64
CA ARG A 198 -3.40 4.57 -7.14
C ARG A 198 -3.46 3.11 -6.69
N CYS A 199 -4.47 2.73 -5.90
CA CYS A 199 -4.68 1.35 -5.46
C CYS A 199 -4.76 0.39 -6.66
N LEU A 200 -5.58 0.71 -7.67
CA LEU A 200 -5.67 -0.08 -8.90
C LEU A 200 -4.32 -0.22 -9.63
N LEU A 201 -3.56 0.87 -9.75
CA LEU A 201 -2.22 0.83 -10.35
C LEU A 201 -1.27 -0.06 -9.54
N ARG A 202 -1.27 0.04 -8.21
CA ARG A 202 -0.48 -0.80 -7.30
C ARG A 202 -0.84 -2.28 -7.47
N TYR A 203 -2.12 -2.61 -7.55
CA TYR A 203 -2.60 -3.97 -7.79
C TYR A 203 -2.17 -4.54 -9.14
N ARG A 204 -2.17 -3.70 -10.18
CA ARG A 204 -1.67 -4.07 -11.50
C ARG A 204 -0.14 -4.08 -11.61
N GLY A 205 0.59 -3.87 -10.52
CA GLY A 205 2.06 -3.84 -10.50
C GLY A 205 2.64 -2.70 -11.33
N ILE A 206 1.92 -1.58 -11.44
CA ILE A 206 2.35 -0.41 -12.18
C ILE A 206 2.93 0.60 -11.19
N ASP A 207 4.24 0.78 -11.23
CA ASP A 207 4.93 1.81 -10.44
C ASP A 207 4.64 3.22 -10.97
N PHE A 208 4.55 4.16 -10.04
CA PHE A 208 4.38 5.59 -10.31
C PHE A 208 5.08 6.41 -9.23
N GLY A 209 5.68 7.53 -9.63
CA GLY A 209 6.32 8.47 -8.72
C GLY A 209 5.32 9.42 -8.05
N PRO A 210 5.74 10.13 -6.98
CA PRO A 210 4.87 11.03 -6.21
C PRO A 210 4.34 12.23 -7.02
N TYR A 211 4.98 12.55 -8.14
CA TYR A 211 4.60 13.66 -9.03
C TYR A 211 3.95 13.20 -10.35
N ASP A 212 3.77 11.90 -10.53
CA ASP A 212 3.19 11.39 -11.75
C ASP A 212 1.69 11.73 -11.83
N LYS A 213 1.27 12.12 -13.03
CA LYS A 213 -0.14 12.39 -13.31
C LYS A 213 -0.87 11.05 -13.44
N ILE A 214 -1.46 10.58 -12.34
CA ILE A 214 -2.19 9.31 -12.24
C ILE A 214 -3.16 9.12 -13.42
N ARG A 215 -3.96 10.15 -13.74
CA ARG A 215 -4.85 10.16 -14.93
C ARG A 215 -4.13 9.79 -16.24
N GLY A 216 -2.94 10.35 -16.44
CA GLY A 216 -2.12 10.06 -17.62
C GLY A 216 -1.66 8.61 -17.68
N ILE A 217 -1.31 8.03 -16.52
CA ILE A 217 -0.93 6.61 -16.42
C ILE A 217 -2.12 5.72 -16.74
N LEU A 218 -3.29 5.94 -16.12
CA LEU A 218 -4.51 5.19 -16.38
C LEU A 218 -4.82 5.13 -17.89
N LYS A 219 -4.75 6.29 -18.55
CA LYS A 219 -4.97 6.40 -20.00
C LYS A 219 -3.94 5.65 -20.83
N VAL A 220 -2.65 5.84 -20.55
CA VAL A 220 -1.55 5.20 -21.31
C VAL A 220 -1.59 3.68 -21.16
N LYS A 221 -1.99 3.20 -19.98
CA LYS A 221 -2.12 1.78 -19.66
C LYS A 221 -3.44 1.17 -20.17
N GLY A 222 -4.31 1.98 -20.78
CA GLY A 222 -5.61 1.52 -21.29
C GLY A 222 -6.56 1.07 -20.18
N ILE A 223 -6.36 1.58 -18.97
CA ILE A 223 -7.21 1.28 -17.80
C ILE A 223 -8.49 2.11 -17.89
N THR A 224 -8.41 3.36 -18.36
CA THR A 224 -9.58 4.19 -18.55
C THR A 224 -9.90 4.42 -20.02
N ASP A 225 -11.18 4.48 -20.33
CA ASP A 225 -11.69 4.84 -21.65
C ASP A 225 -11.69 6.38 -21.86
N PRO A 226 -12.01 6.87 -23.07
CA PRO A 226 -12.05 8.32 -23.34
C PRO A 226 -13.09 9.09 -22.52
N HIS A 227 -14.19 8.44 -22.11
CA HIS A 227 -15.22 9.06 -21.28
C HIS A 227 -14.71 9.23 -19.84
N GLN A 228 -14.14 8.17 -19.27
CA GLN A 228 -13.53 8.16 -17.93
C GLN A 228 -12.34 9.14 -17.82
N ASP A 229 -11.44 9.20 -18.81
CA ASP A 229 -10.35 10.20 -18.85
C ASP A 229 -10.90 11.64 -18.85
N LYS A 230 -12.01 11.87 -19.57
CA LYS A 230 -12.67 13.18 -19.61
C LYS A 230 -13.30 13.51 -18.26
N THR A 231 -14.00 12.56 -17.64
CA THR A 231 -14.61 12.71 -16.30
C THR A 231 -13.57 13.06 -15.26
N TYR A 232 -12.48 12.30 -15.17
CA TYR A 232 -11.37 12.58 -14.26
C TYR A 232 -10.85 14.01 -14.48
N ARG A 233 -10.59 14.39 -15.74
CA ARG A 233 -10.12 15.75 -16.04
C ARG A 233 -11.08 16.84 -15.56
N VAL A 234 -12.39 16.66 -15.79
CA VAL A 234 -13.40 17.66 -15.39
C VAL A 234 -13.43 17.81 -13.87
N ILE A 235 -13.30 16.72 -13.12
CA ILE A 235 -13.27 16.75 -11.65
C ILE A 235 -12.02 17.47 -11.15
N SER A 236 -10.83 17.11 -11.64
CA SER A 236 -9.57 17.79 -11.30
C SER A 236 -9.56 19.27 -11.67
N GLU A 237 -10.12 19.64 -12.81
CA GLU A 237 -10.24 21.05 -13.20
C GLU A 237 -11.21 21.78 -12.25
N SER A 238 -12.28 21.13 -11.79
CA SER A 238 -13.29 21.74 -10.93
C SER A 238 -12.87 21.85 -9.46
N SER A 239 -11.94 21.00 -9.00
CA SER A 239 -11.38 21.05 -7.64
C SER A 239 -10.32 22.15 -7.48
N ASP A 240 -9.59 22.49 -8.55
CA ASP A 240 -8.59 23.57 -8.54
C ASP A 240 -9.19 24.97 -8.76
N ASP A 241 -10.42 25.03 -9.27
CA ASP A 241 -11.01 26.27 -9.74
C ASP A 241 -11.59 27.11 -8.58
N ARG A 242 -10.82 28.11 -8.14
CA ARG A 242 -11.22 29.03 -7.06
C ARG A 242 -12.31 30.02 -7.45
N ILE A 243 -12.75 30.04 -8.72
CA ILE A 243 -13.45 31.21 -9.29
C ILE A 243 -14.81 30.87 -9.93
N ASN A 244 -15.16 29.60 -10.17
CA ASN A 244 -16.39 29.27 -10.87
C ASN A 244 -17.60 29.03 -9.96
N ARG A 245 -18.66 29.84 -10.16
CA ARG A 245 -20.02 29.48 -9.74
C ARG A 245 -20.56 28.45 -10.74
N PHE A 246 -20.49 27.19 -10.37
CA PHE A 246 -21.18 26.12 -11.08
C PHE A 246 -22.69 26.26 -10.84
N SER A 247 -23.50 25.95 -11.86
CA SER A 247 -24.94 25.73 -11.66
C SER A 247 -25.16 24.39 -10.96
N ASP A 248 -26.25 24.26 -10.21
CA ASP A 248 -26.57 23.03 -9.47
C ASP A 248 -26.61 21.81 -10.40
N GLU A 249 -27.28 21.91 -11.55
CA GLU A 249 -27.30 20.85 -12.58
C GLU A 249 -25.91 20.47 -13.13
N ARG A 250 -24.93 21.39 -13.06
CA ARG A 250 -23.55 21.08 -13.44
C ARG A 250 -22.82 20.40 -12.30
N CYS A 251 -23.04 20.81 -11.04
CA CYS A 251 -22.49 20.13 -9.87
C CYS A 251 -22.98 18.69 -9.80
N GLU A 252 -24.29 18.47 -9.91
CA GLU A 252 -24.91 17.13 -9.88
C GLU A 252 -24.29 16.19 -10.91
N ARG A 253 -24.19 16.64 -12.18
CA ARG A 253 -23.53 15.83 -13.22
C ARG A 253 -22.06 15.56 -12.95
N ILE A 254 -21.31 16.52 -12.40
CA ILE A 254 -19.89 16.28 -12.09
C ILE A 254 -19.75 15.21 -11.00
N VAL A 255 -20.62 15.27 -9.98
CA VAL A 255 -20.64 14.28 -8.89
C VAL A 255 -21.07 12.92 -9.41
N GLU A 256 -22.18 12.82 -10.14
CA GLU A 256 -22.68 11.57 -10.71
C GLU A 256 -21.60 10.87 -11.55
N ASN A 257 -21.03 11.57 -12.55
CA ASN A 257 -19.97 10.97 -13.36
C ASN A 257 -18.73 10.60 -12.52
N GLY A 258 -18.41 11.38 -11.49
CA GLY A 258 -17.27 11.09 -10.62
C GLY A 258 -17.48 9.87 -9.73
N LEU A 259 -18.69 9.66 -9.23
CA LEU A 259 -19.08 8.46 -8.50
C LEU A 259 -19.07 7.24 -9.44
N ASP A 260 -19.58 7.36 -10.66
CA ASP A 260 -19.50 6.28 -11.67
C ASP A 260 -18.05 5.90 -11.98
N LEU A 261 -17.15 6.89 -12.07
CA LEU A 261 -15.73 6.65 -12.27
C LEU A 261 -15.09 5.99 -11.05
N LEU A 262 -15.47 6.40 -9.84
CA LEU A 262 -14.99 5.81 -8.60
C LEU A 262 -15.42 4.35 -8.48
N GLU A 263 -16.71 4.07 -8.73
CA GLU A 263 -17.28 2.72 -8.79
C GLU A 263 -16.53 1.85 -9.80
N TYR A 264 -16.35 2.34 -11.03
CA TYR A 264 -15.56 1.65 -12.05
C TYR A 264 -14.15 1.30 -11.56
N LEU A 265 -13.45 2.26 -10.93
CA LEU A 265 -12.11 2.02 -10.43
C LEU A 265 -12.09 0.95 -9.33
N TYR A 266 -13.10 0.88 -8.46
CA TYR A 266 -13.20 -0.18 -7.45
C TYR A 266 -13.58 -1.53 -8.06
N GLU A 267 -14.54 -1.57 -9.00
CA GLU A 267 -14.88 -2.79 -9.74
C GLU A 267 -13.67 -3.36 -10.49
N GLU A 268 -12.87 -2.49 -11.10
CA GLU A 268 -11.61 -2.90 -11.75
C GLU A 268 -10.60 -3.45 -10.75
N GLN A 269 -10.59 -3.01 -9.48
CA GLN A 269 -9.71 -3.58 -8.46
C GLN A 269 -10.13 -5.00 -8.09
N VAL A 270 -11.44 -5.26 -8.01
CA VAL A 270 -12.01 -6.59 -7.74
C VAL A 270 -11.83 -7.53 -8.93
N THR A 271 -12.10 -7.06 -10.15
CA THR A 271 -11.99 -7.89 -11.36
C THR A 271 -10.55 -8.08 -11.85
N SER A 272 -9.64 -7.16 -11.49
CA SER A 272 -8.20 -7.36 -11.62
C SER A 272 -7.61 -8.26 -10.52
N ALA A 273 -8.43 -8.92 -9.69
CA ALA A 273 -8.08 -10.02 -8.79
C ALA A 273 -8.27 -11.40 -9.43
#